data_AF-A0A3A8ETK3-F1
#
_entry.id   AF-A0A3A8ETK3-F1
#
_cell.length_a   1.000
_cell.length_b   1.000
_cell.length_c   1.000
_cell.angle_alpha   90.00
_cell.angle_beta   90.00
_cell.angle_gamma   90.00
#
_symmetry.space_group_name_H-M   'P 1'
#
loop_
_entity.id
_entity.type
_entity.pdbx_description
1 polymer ?
#
loop_
_entity_poly.entity_id
_entity_poly.type
_entity_poly.pdbx_seq_one_letter_code
_entity_poly.pdbx_strand_id
1 'polypeptide(L)'
;MKKLLRLLNVSFFAGMGVVALVKPTMIVNTFGLKYIDVDMRNEVRAVYGGFGVTVAGLLVASHHYPPIEKGIKLTIAASLVGMASGRVISFLIEKPQTQVPLLFCALETVLAATLIYSVNDED
;
A
#
# COMPACT_ATOMS: atom_id res chain seq x y z
N MET A 1 -13.44 -12.15 11.45
CA MET A 1 -11.98 -12.04 11.18
C MET A 1 -11.67 -11.49 9.79
N LYS A 2 -12.13 -12.10 8.69
CA LYS A 2 -11.80 -11.67 7.30
C LYS A 2 -12.22 -10.23 6.94
N LYS A 3 -13.40 -9.79 7.39
CA LYS A 3 -13.83 -8.37 7.27
C LYS A 3 -12.83 -7.41 7.94
N LEU A 4 -12.31 -7.78 9.11
CA LEU A 4 -11.32 -6.97 9.83
C LEU A 4 -10.00 -6.89 9.06
N LEU A 5 -9.54 -8.00 8.45
CA LEU A 5 -8.33 -8.02 7.63
C LEU A 5 -8.44 -7.12 6.39
N ARG A 6 -9.62 -7.08 5.77
CA ARG A 6 -9.90 -6.16 4.67
C ARG A 6 -9.90 -4.70 5.14
N LEU A 7 -10.58 -4.42 6.25
CA LEU A 7 -10.62 -3.07 6.83
C LEU A 7 -9.23 -2.57 7.21
N LEU A 8 -8.34 -3.45 7.69
CA LEU A 8 -6.93 -3.12 7.93
C LEU A 8 -6.26 -2.57 6.66
N ASN A 9 -6.42 -3.27 5.53
CA ASN A 9 -5.88 -2.84 4.24
C ASN A 9 -6.51 -1.52 3.77
N VAL A 10 -7.84 -1.39 3.87
CA VAL A 10 -8.56 -0.15 3.55
C VAL A 10 -8.01 1.02 4.36
N SER A 11 -7.88 0.87 5.67
CA SER A 11 -7.37 1.92 6.56
C SER A 11 -5.92 2.29 6.24
N PHE A 12 -5.08 1.30 5.89
CA PHE A 12 -3.70 1.57 5.51
C PHE A 12 -3.61 2.39 4.23
N PHE A 13 -4.26 1.95 3.15
CA PHE A 13 -4.26 2.67 1.87
C PHE A 13 -4.93 4.04 1.95
N ALA A 14 -6.06 4.14 2.67
CA ALA A 14 -6.75 5.40 2.88
C ALA A 14 -5.91 6.37 3.72
N GLY A 15 -5.30 5.90 4.81
CA GLY A 15 -4.45 6.71 5.68
C GLY A 15 -3.24 7.25 4.93
N MET A 16 -2.48 6.38 4.25
CA MET A 16 -1.36 6.79 3.40
C MET A 16 -1.80 7.76 2.31
N GLY A 17 -2.89 7.46 1.61
CA GLY A 17 -3.39 8.28 0.51
C GLY A 17 -3.83 9.67 0.94
N VAL A 18 -4.61 9.77 2.01
CA VAL A 18 -5.04 11.06 2.58
C VAL A 18 -3.84 11.87 3.07
N VAL A 19 -2.90 11.22 3.78
CA VAL A 19 -1.67 11.91 4.23
C VAL A 19 -0.84 12.41 3.06
N ALA A 20 -0.70 11.61 1.99
CA ALA A 20 0.03 12.02 0.79
C ALA A 20 -0.62 13.23 0.08
N LEU A 21 -1.96 13.28 0.03
CA LEU A 21 -2.70 14.41 -0.56
C LEU A 21 -2.50 15.71 0.24
N VAL A 22 -2.62 15.63 1.57
CA VAL A 22 -2.60 16.80 2.46
C VAL A 22 -1.17 17.23 2.82
N LYS A 23 -0.28 16.28 3.11
CA LYS A 23 1.09 16.48 3.59
C LYS A 23 2.10 15.59 2.84
N PRO A 24 2.33 15.83 1.53
CA PRO A 24 3.17 14.96 0.69
C PRO A 24 4.61 14.81 1.23
N THR A 25 5.20 15.88 1.78
CA THR A 25 6.55 15.84 2.34
C THR A 25 6.68 14.83 3.48
N MET A 26 5.61 14.58 4.24
CA MET A 26 5.63 13.61 5.35
C MET A 26 5.88 12.18 4.85
N ILE A 27 5.36 11.83 3.66
CA ILE A 27 5.52 10.50 3.05
C ILE A 27 6.97 10.24 2.66
N VAL A 28 7.61 11.18 1.97
CA VAL A 28 9.00 11.00 1.53
C VAL A 28 10.01 11.19 2.67
N ASN A 29 9.65 11.95 3.71
CA ASN A 29 10.48 12.14 4.88
C ASN A 29 10.66 10.86 5.70
N THR A 30 9.72 9.89 5.66
CA THR A 30 9.95 8.57 6.28
C THR A 30 11.13 7.84 5.65
N PHE A 31 11.46 8.16 4.39
CA PHE A 31 12.61 7.63 3.67
C PHE A 31 13.81 8.58 3.65
N GLY A 32 13.81 9.62 4.50
CA GLY A 32 14.95 10.51 4.70
C GLY A 32 14.95 11.78 3.83
N LEU A 33 13.98 11.95 2.94
CA LEU A 33 13.87 13.17 2.12
C LEU A 33 13.16 14.28 2.88
N LYS A 34 13.93 15.23 3.42
CA LYS A 34 13.41 16.33 4.25
C LYS A 34 12.72 17.45 3.46
N TYR A 35 13.16 17.68 2.23
CA TYR A 35 12.64 18.72 1.35
C TYR A 35 12.37 18.16 -0.04
N ILE A 36 11.23 18.53 -0.60
CA ILE A 36 10.82 18.20 -1.97
C ILE A 36 10.21 19.45 -2.62
N ASP A 37 10.52 19.65 -3.90
CA ASP A 37 10.04 20.78 -4.69
C ASP A 37 8.55 20.62 -5.09
N VAL A 38 8.06 21.54 -5.92
CA VAL A 38 6.65 21.56 -6.35
C VAL A 38 6.30 20.32 -7.16
N ASP A 39 7.18 19.92 -8.08
CA ASP A 39 6.93 18.83 -9.03
C ASP A 39 6.91 17.49 -8.30
N MET A 40 7.88 17.26 -7.40
CA MET A 40 7.91 16.08 -6.56
C MET A 40 6.71 16.02 -5.59
N ARG A 41 6.24 17.16 -5.07
CA ARG A 41 4.99 17.19 -4.29
C ARG A 41 3.77 16.85 -5.14
N ASN A 42 3.77 17.18 -6.43
CA ASN A 42 2.69 16.80 -7.34
C ASN A 42 2.72 15.28 -7.56
N GLU A 43 3.89 14.74 -7.85
CA GLU A 43 4.11 13.31 -8.03
C GLU A 43 3.66 12.50 -6.80
N VAL A 44 4.04 12.93 -5.59
CA VAL A 44 3.63 12.24 -4.37
C VAL A 44 2.12 12.22 -4.18
N ARG A 45 1.42 13.32 -4.52
CA ARG A 45 -0.04 13.38 -4.44
C ARG A 45 -0.70 12.49 -5.46
N ALA A 46 -0.14 12.34 -6.66
CA ALA A 46 -0.67 11.46 -7.68
C ALA A 46 -0.47 9.98 -7.28
N VAL A 47 0.78 9.58 -7.03
CA VAL A 47 1.18 8.16 -6.88
C VAL A 47 0.88 7.61 -5.50
N TYR A 48 1.12 8.34 -4.41
CA TYR A 48 0.79 7.85 -3.06
C TYR A 48 -0.62 8.28 -2.67
N GLY A 49 -1.02 9.49 -3.05
CA GLY A 49 -2.31 10.08 -2.71
C GLY A 49 -3.49 9.48 -3.45
N GLY A 50 -3.67 9.90 -4.71
CA GLY A 50 -4.81 9.51 -5.53
C GLY A 50 -4.91 8.01 -5.73
N PHE A 51 -3.80 7.34 -6.02
CA PHE A 51 -3.74 5.87 -6.13
C PHE A 51 -4.15 5.20 -4.82
N GLY A 52 -3.58 5.60 -3.68
CA GLY A 52 -3.89 5.02 -2.37
C GLY A 52 -5.36 5.16 -1.98
N VAL A 53 -5.94 6.35 -2.19
CA VAL A 53 -7.36 6.60 -1.96
C VAL A 53 -8.23 5.73 -2.87
N THR A 54 -7.86 5.60 -4.14
CA THR A 54 -8.62 4.78 -5.10
C THR A 54 -8.57 3.30 -4.75
N VAL A 55 -7.41 2.76 -4.37
CA VAL A 55 -7.25 1.37 -3.92
C VAL A 55 -8.11 1.09 -2.68
N ALA A 56 -8.12 2.01 -1.71
CA ALA A 56 -9.00 1.89 -0.55
C ALA A 56 -10.49 1.88 -0.96
N GLY A 57 -10.88 2.77 -1.87
CA GLY A 57 -12.22 2.82 -2.44
C GLY A 57 -12.62 1.53 -3.16
N LEU A 58 -11.73 0.94 -3.96
CA LEU A 58 -11.94 -0.34 -4.63
C LEU A 58 -12.15 -1.49 -3.63
N LEU A 59 -11.36 -1.54 -2.55
CA LEU A 59 -11.53 -2.55 -1.49
C LEU A 59 -12.88 -2.41 -0.78
N VAL A 60 -13.36 -1.18 -0.54
CA VAL A 60 -14.69 -0.94 0.02
C VAL A 60 -15.78 -1.34 -0.98
N ALA A 61 -15.69 -0.86 -2.21
CA ALA A 61 -16.65 -1.12 -3.28
C ALA A 61 -16.77 -2.63 -3.57
N SER A 62 -15.64 -3.35 -3.58
CA SER A 62 -15.59 -4.79 -3.84
C SER A 62 -16.55 -5.60 -2.95
N HIS A 63 -16.79 -5.14 -1.71
CA HIS A 63 -17.73 -5.79 -0.79
C HIS A 63 -19.18 -5.80 -1.29
N HIS A 64 -19.55 -4.81 -2.10
CA HIS A 64 -20.87 -4.67 -2.68
C HIS A 64 -20.98 -5.32 -4.07
N TYR A 65 -19.86 -5.78 -4.65
CA TYR A 65 -19.80 -6.41 -5.97
C TYR A 65 -19.07 -7.76 -5.92
N PRO A 66 -19.74 -8.83 -5.43
CA PRO A 66 -19.12 -10.15 -5.27
C PRO A 66 -18.42 -10.71 -6.53
N PRO A 67 -18.92 -10.50 -7.77
CA PRO A 67 -18.28 -11.07 -8.97
C PRO A 67 -16.85 -10.57 -9.23
N ILE A 68 -16.51 -9.34 -8.79
CA ILE A 68 -15.20 -8.73 -9.01
C ILE A 68 -14.34 -8.71 -7.73
N GLU A 69 -14.90 -9.12 -6.60
CA GLU A 69 -14.27 -9.00 -5.29
C GLU A 69 -12.94 -9.78 -5.20
N LYS A 70 -12.96 -11.05 -5.60
CA LYS A 70 -11.77 -11.90 -5.61
C LYS A 70 -10.67 -11.31 -6.51
N GLY A 71 -11.04 -10.79 -7.68
CA GLY A 71 -10.11 -10.15 -8.62
C GLY A 71 -9.46 -8.87 -8.08
N ILE A 72 -10.24 -8.02 -7.40
CA ILE A 72 -9.73 -6.80 -6.75
C ILE A 72 -8.74 -7.16 -5.64
N LYS A 73 -9.13 -8.06 -4.73
CA LYS A 73 -8.26 -8.50 -3.62
C LYS A 73 -6.95 -9.09 -4.13
N LEU A 74 -7.01 -9.98 -5.14
CA LEU A 74 -5.82 -10.62 -5.71
C LEU A 74 -4.91 -9.62 -6.41
N THR A 75 -5.47 -8.69 -7.19
CA THR A 75 -4.69 -7.64 -7.86
C THR A 75 -3.93 -6.79 -6.85
N ILE A 76 -4.58 -6.34 -5.78
CA ILE A 76 -3.94 -5.51 -4.76
C ILE A 76 -2.89 -6.30 -3.98
N ALA A 77 -3.18 -7.56 -3.65
CA ALA A 77 -2.21 -8.43 -3.01
C ALA A 77 -0.96 -8.65 -3.88
N ALA A 78 -1.14 -8.91 -5.18
CA ALA A 78 -0.03 -9.06 -6.12
C ALA A 78 0.81 -7.78 -6.22
N SER A 79 0.18 -6.61 -6.26
CA SER A 79 0.89 -5.32 -6.22
C SER A 79 1.72 -5.16 -4.94
N LEU A 80 1.17 -5.51 -3.78
CA LEU A 80 1.90 -5.47 -2.50
C LEU A 80 3.10 -6.43 -2.48
N VAL A 81 2.94 -7.65 -2.99
CA VAL A 81 4.05 -8.61 -3.17
C VAL A 81 5.12 -8.03 -4.10
N GLY A 82 4.72 -7.37 -5.18
CA GLY A 82 5.63 -6.68 -6.10
C GLY A 82 6.47 -5.60 -5.40
N MET A 83 5.85 -4.77 -4.57
CA MET A 83 6.57 -3.75 -3.79
C MET A 83 7.55 -4.38 -2.79
N ALA A 84 7.12 -5.39 -2.03
CA ALA A 84 7.98 -6.09 -1.09
C ALA A 84 9.18 -6.76 -1.81
N SER A 85 8.93 -7.38 -2.96
CA SER A 85 9.96 -8.00 -3.79
C SER A 85 10.96 -6.96 -4.31
N GLY A 86 10.47 -5.80 -4.75
CA GLY A 86 11.31 -4.68 -5.16
C GLY A 86 12.24 -4.20 -4.05
N ARG A 87 11.77 -4.18 -2.79
CA ARG A 87 12.61 -3.87 -1.63
C ARG A 87 13.66 -4.96 -1.37
N VAL A 88 13.29 -6.24 -1.45
CA VAL A 88 14.25 -7.35 -1.32
C VAL A 88 15.37 -7.23 -2.35
N ILE A 89 15.02 -6.97 -3.61
CA ILE A 89 16.01 -6.72 -4.67
C ILE A 89 16.87 -5.52 -4.31
N SER A 90 16.27 -4.41 -3.87
CA SER A 90 17.00 -3.22 -3.43
C SER A 90 17.99 -3.53 -2.30
N PHE A 91 17.65 -4.37 -1.32
CA PHE A 91 18.56 -4.76 -0.23
C PHE A 91 19.75 -5.59 -0.69
N LEU A 92 19.60 -6.34 -1.78
CA LEU A 92 20.69 -7.12 -2.38
C LEU A 92 21.67 -6.23 -3.14
N ILE A 93 21.20 -5.12 -3.71
CA ILE A 93 22.03 -4.16 -4.46
C ILE A 93 22.67 -3.14 -3.49
N GLU A 94 21.88 -2.58 -2.58
CA GLU A 94 22.26 -1.52 -1.66
C GLU A 94 21.75 -1.79 -0.25
N LYS A 95 22.63 -1.65 0.76
CA LYS A 95 22.23 -1.85 2.15
C LYS A 95 21.43 -0.64 2.66
N PRO A 96 20.25 -0.87 3.28
CA PRO A 96 19.44 0.23 3.79
C PRO A 96 20.15 0.93 4.94
N GLN A 97 20.16 2.27 4.91
CA GLN A 97 20.77 3.12 5.94
C GLN A 97 19.91 3.23 7.21
N THR A 98 18.62 2.89 7.11
CA THR A 98 17.66 2.93 8.23
C THR A 98 16.80 1.67 8.24
N GLN A 99 16.07 1.44 9.34
CA GLN A 99 15.16 0.29 9.44
C GLN A 99 13.81 0.52 8.71
N VAL A 100 13.54 1.74 8.23
CA VAL A 100 12.24 2.09 7.63
C VAL A 100 11.94 1.23 6.39
N PRO A 101 12.84 1.07 5.41
CA PRO A 101 12.58 0.20 4.26
C PRO A 101 12.27 -1.25 4.66
N LEU A 102 12.91 -1.78 5.69
CA LEU A 102 12.66 -3.14 6.18
C LEU A 102 11.26 -3.25 6.82
N LEU A 103 10.86 -2.24 7.61
CA LEU A 103 9.52 -2.18 8.19
C LEU A 103 8.43 -2.13 7.12
N PHE A 104 8.62 -1.32 6.07
CA PHE A 104 7.69 -1.28 4.95
C PHE A 104 7.66 -2.61 4.18
N CYS A 105 8.80 -3.26 3.96
CA CYS A 105 8.85 -4.59 3.34
C CYS A 105 8.03 -5.62 4.13
N ALA A 106 8.18 -5.64 5.46
CA ALA A 106 7.43 -6.51 6.34
C ALA A 106 5.92 -6.18 6.30
N LEU A 107 5.59 -4.88 6.36
CA LEU A 107 4.21 -4.40 6.29
C LEU A 107 3.52 -4.78 4.98
N GLU A 108 4.18 -4.55 3.85
CA GLU A 108 3.70 -4.92 2.51
C GLU A 108 3.44 -6.43 2.42
N THR A 109 4.35 -7.24 2.95
CA THR A 109 4.22 -8.70 3.00
C THR A 109 3.03 -9.13 3.86
N VAL A 110 2.85 -8.54 5.05
CA VAL A 110 1.74 -8.85 5.94
C VAL A 110 0.41 -8.45 5.31
N LEU A 111 0.31 -7.25 4.74
CA LEU A 111 -0.90 -6.78 4.07
C LEU A 111 -1.27 -7.69 2.90
N ALA A 112 -0.29 -8.08 2.06
CA ALA A 112 -0.51 -9.03 0.97
C ALA A 112 -1.03 -10.38 1.48
N ALA A 113 -0.37 -10.95 2.49
CA ALA A 113 -0.76 -12.24 3.07
C ALA A 113 -2.19 -12.19 3.64
N THR A 114 -2.56 -11.10 4.31
CA THR A 114 -3.93 -10.94 4.85
C THR A 114 -4.98 -10.83 3.75
N LEU A 115 -4.69 -10.19 2.62
CA LEU A 115 -5.59 -10.13 1.48
C LEU A 115 -5.72 -11.50 0.80
N ILE A 116 -4.61 -12.21 0.58
CA ILE A 116 -4.62 -13.58 -0.01
C ILE A 116 -5.44 -14.52 0.87
N TYR A 117 -5.20 -14.51 2.18
CA TYR A 117 -5.97 -15.30 3.13
C TYR A 117 -7.47 -14.96 3.08
N SER A 118 -7.81 -13.69 2.86
CA SER A 118 -9.22 -13.25 2.74
C SER A 118 -9.90 -13.62 1.42
N VAL A 119 -9.16 -14.15 0.42
CA VAL A 119 -9.70 -14.59 -0.88
C VAL A 119 -10.18 -16.05 -0.85
N ASN A 120 -9.44 -16.93 -0.17
CA ASN A 120 -9.56 -18.40 -0.32
C ASN A 120 -10.74 -19.06 0.42
N ASP A 121 -11.62 -18.30 1.03
CA ASP A 121 -12.36 -18.81 2.19
C ASP A 121 -13.80 -18.20 2.23
N GLU A 122 -14.33 -17.85 1.04
CA GLU A 122 -15.70 -17.38 0.79
C GLU A 122 -16.56 -18.44 0.07
N ASP A 123 -16.19 -19.73 0.21
CA ASP A 123 -17.02 -20.87 -0.21
C ASP A 123 -17.93 -21.36 0.93
#